data_AF-A0A495KUD3-F1
#
_entry.id   AF-A0A495KUD3-F1
#
_cell.length_a   1.000
_cell.length_b   1.000
_cell.length_c   1.000
_cell.angle_alpha   90.00
_cell.angle_beta   90.00
_cell.angle_gamma   90.00
#
_symmetry.space_group_name_H-M   'P 1'
#
loop_
_entity.id
_entity.type
_entity.pdbx_description
1 polymer ?
#
loop_
_entity_poly.entity_id
_entity_poly.type
_entity_poly.pdbx_seq_one_letter_code
_entity_poly.pdbx_strand_id
1 'polypeptide(L)'
;MSVHTESPSSLDADAVVVGYHSGGDAPEPASGAHDVDAAFSGGLASTLSLLGASGAPEEVHTLASLGAVKAPVVVAVGLGPAPADGPVDPDTLSRAAGAALRSLSARPEGAGRVALALPAQTAAEVEAVALGARLGAYAFDRYRTGEKAERKAEKAATATLTVISPAADAEAAVERAGVLADAVGLTRDLVNTAPADLVPEDLASAAQEVAQRTGLAIEVLDEQALTEGGYGGLTGVGQGSANPPRLVRLAHSHPEASRTVAFVGKGITFDSGGLSLKPAGGMDWMKSDMAGAASVLAAMGAIAELGVKVNVVAYLAVAENMPSGTAQRPSDVLSIYGGKTVEVLNTDAEGRLVMADALVRAQEDDPDLVVDIATLTGAQLVALGTRVFAVMSNDDGVREDIVAAAGAAGEAAWPMPLPGELRAGLDSAVADIANVAGERWGGMLSAGVFLNEFIAEGVKWAHLDIAGPSFNQGGPYGYTSKGGTGAGTRTLVRIAEEYAK
;
A
#
# COMPACT_ATOMS: atom_id res chain seq x y z
N MET A 1 -15.59 -5.01 -13.75
CA MET A 1 -14.74 -5.84 -14.63
C MET A 1 -15.51 -7.08 -15.02
N SER A 2 -15.14 -7.75 -16.11
CA SER A 2 -15.77 -8.99 -16.57
C SER A 2 -14.71 -9.95 -17.12
N VAL A 3 -15.06 -11.24 -17.27
CA VAL A 3 -14.23 -12.25 -17.92
C VAL A 3 -14.93 -12.77 -19.15
N HIS A 4 -14.20 -12.84 -20.26
CA HIS A 4 -14.69 -13.35 -21.53
C HIS A 4 -13.72 -14.39 -22.10
N THR A 5 -14.23 -15.29 -22.96
CA THR A 5 -13.44 -16.29 -23.69
C THR A 5 -13.38 -16.02 -25.19
N GLU A 6 -14.05 -14.96 -25.64
CA GLU A 6 -14.08 -14.54 -27.04
C GLU A 6 -12.68 -14.15 -27.52
N SER A 7 -12.45 -14.33 -28.83
CA SER A 7 -11.18 -13.97 -29.44
C SER A 7 -10.93 -12.45 -29.30
N PRO A 8 -9.76 -12.03 -28.79
CA PRO A 8 -9.46 -10.61 -28.62
C PRO A 8 -9.48 -9.81 -29.92
N SER A 9 -9.23 -10.45 -31.07
CA SER A 9 -9.28 -9.78 -32.38
C SER A 9 -10.69 -9.37 -32.82
N SER A 10 -11.71 -10.05 -32.28
CA SER A 10 -13.13 -9.87 -32.65
C SER A 10 -13.96 -9.05 -31.65
N LEU A 11 -13.38 -8.70 -30.50
CA LEU A 11 -14.10 -8.11 -29.38
C LEU A 11 -14.42 -6.63 -29.61
N ASP A 12 -15.63 -6.21 -29.23
CA ASP A 12 -16.04 -4.81 -29.30
C ASP A 12 -15.49 -3.99 -28.12
N ALA A 13 -14.25 -3.56 -28.25
CA ALA A 13 -13.55 -2.71 -27.29
C ALA A 13 -12.96 -1.47 -27.97
N ASP A 14 -12.64 -0.45 -27.18
CA ASP A 14 -11.96 0.75 -27.66
C ASP A 14 -10.44 0.51 -27.74
N ALA A 15 -9.91 -0.42 -26.92
CA ALA A 15 -8.55 -0.90 -26.97
C ALA A 15 -8.43 -2.37 -26.57
N VAL A 16 -7.47 -3.08 -27.15
CA VAL A 16 -7.04 -4.43 -26.71
C VAL A 16 -5.57 -4.38 -26.26
N VAL A 17 -5.30 -4.94 -25.09
CA VAL A 17 -3.96 -5.06 -24.49
C VAL A 17 -3.45 -6.48 -24.70
N VAL A 18 -2.24 -6.63 -25.22
CA VAL A 18 -1.62 -7.93 -25.53
C VAL A 18 -0.17 -7.98 -25.06
N GLY A 19 0.29 -9.15 -24.62
CA GLY A 19 1.62 -9.36 -24.04
C GLY A 19 2.63 -9.91 -25.04
N TYR A 20 3.88 -9.46 -24.94
CA TYR A 20 4.99 -9.92 -25.79
C TYR A 20 6.23 -10.24 -24.95
N HIS A 21 6.80 -11.43 -25.13
CA HIS A 21 8.08 -11.81 -24.53
C HIS A 21 9.26 -11.19 -25.28
N SER A 22 10.40 -11.10 -24.58
CA SER A 22 11.66 -10.75 -25.22
C SER A 22 12.09 -11.85 -26.21
N GLY A 23 12.51 -11.45 -27.40
CA GLY A 23 13.01 -12.35 -28.44
C GLY A 23 14.34 -11.86 -29.04
N GLY A 24 14.89 -12.62 -29.99
CA GLY A 24 16.19 -12.34 -30.61
C GLY A 24 16.16 -11.12 -31.55
N ASP A 25 15.55 -11.30 -32.73
CA ASP A 25 15.45 -10.25 -33.75
C ASP A 25 14.15 -9.43 -33.65
N ALA A 26 13.13 -9.98 -32.98
CA ALA A 26 11.81 -9.38 -32.78
C ALA A 26 11.21 -9.90 -31.45
N PRO A 27 10.28 -9.15 -30.84
CA PRO A 27 9.55 -9.65 -29.67
C PRO A 27 8.63 -10.81 -30.08
N GLU A 28 8.36 -11.72 -29.15
CA GLU A 28 7.57 -12.92 -29.40
C GLU A 28 6.19 -12.79 -28.75
N PRO A 29 5.07 -13.07 -29.46
CA PRO A 29 3.75 -12.90 -28.89
C PRO A 29 3.50 -13.94 -27.78
N ALA A 30 3.06 -13.48 -26.61
CA ALA A 30 2.59 -14.37 -25.54
C ALA A 30 1.25 -15.01 -25.92
N SER A 31 0.80 -16.03 -25.18
CA SER A 31 -0.39 -16.83 -25.55
C SER A 31 -1.67 -16.00 -25.77
N GLY A 32 -1.89 -14.94 -24.97
CA GLY A 32 -3.01 -14.02 -25.16
C GLY A 32 -2.91 -13.12 -26.40
N ALA A 33 -1.72 -12.97 -26.98
CA ALA A 33 -1.45 -12.11 -28.13
C ALA A 33 -1.56 -12.80 -29.48
N HIS A 34 -1.54 -14.15 -29.55
CA HIS A 34 -1.41 -14.91 -30.81
C HIS A 34 -2.45 -14.54 -31.87
N ASP A 35 -3.72 -14.41 -31.47
CA ASP A 35 -4.83 -14.07 -32.36
C ASP A 35 -4.73 -12.62 -32.88
N VAL A 36 -4.41 -11.67 -32.00
CA VAL A 36 -4.19 -10.27 -32.38
C VAL A 36 -2.96 -10.13 -33.27
N ASP A 37 -1.89 -10.86 -32.97
CA ASP A 37 -0.64 -10.82 -33.74
C ASP A 37 -0.85 -11.29 -35.18
N ALA A 38 -1.52 -12.43 -35.36
CA ALA A 38 -1.82 -13.02 -36.66
C ALA A 38 -2.78 -12.17 -37.52
N ALA A 39 -3.59 -11.32 -36.89
CA ALA A 39 -4.54 -10.46 -37.59
C ALA A 39 -3.87 -9.30 -38.35
N PHE A 40 -2.65 -8.91 -37.98
CA PHE A 40 -1.87 -7.90 -38.71
C PHE A 40 -1.16 -8.53 -39.91
N SER A 41 -1.17 -7.83 -41.05
CA SER A 41 -0.46 -8.27 -42.24
C SER A 41 1.05 -8.36 -41.97
N GLY A 42 1.58 -9.59 -41.93
CA GLY A 42 2.99 -9.85 -41.62
C GLY A 42 3.29 -10.01 -40.12
N GLY A 43 2.26 -10.07 -39.26
CA GLY A 43 2.40 -10.19 -37.81
C GLY A 43 2.60 -8.85 -37.11
N LEU A 44 1.94 -8.65 -35.97
CA LEU A 44 2.13 -7.45 -35.14
C LEU A 44 3.56 -7.39 -34.58
N ALA A 45 4.16 -8.54 -34.25
CA ALA A 45 5.56 -8.66 -33.82
C ALA A 45 6.55 -7.99 -34.79
N SER A 46 6.36 -8.18 -36.10
CA SER A 46 7.20 -7.53 -37.14
C SER A 46 7.08 -6.01 -37.09
N THR A 47 5.86 -5.50 -36.87
CA THR A 47 5.61 -4.06 -36.73
C THR A 47 6.24 -3.52 -35.44
N LEU A 48 6.12 -4.26 -34.34
CA LEU A 48 6.73 -3.91 -33.06
C LEU A 48 8.26 -3.85 -33.16
N SER A 49 8.90 -4.81 -33.84
CA SER A 49 10.35 -4.79 -34.10
C SER A 49 10.79 -3.54 -34.86
N LEU A 50 10.03 -3.09 -35.88
CA LEU A 50 10.31 -1.83 -36.58
C LEU A 50 10.21 -0.58 -35.69
N LEU A 51 9.41 -0.64 -34.63
CA LEU A 51 9.27 0.42 -33.63
C LEU A 51 10.32 0.33 -32.52
N GLY A 52 11.26 -0.62 -32.62
CA GLY A 52 12.30 -0.88 -31.63
C GLY A 52 11.81 -1.63 -30.40
N ALA A 53 10.63 -2.28 -30.47
CA ALA A 53 10.14 -3.08 -29.37
C ALA A 53 11.07 -4.28 -29.12
N SER A 54 11.47 -4.45 -27.87
CA SER A 54 12.33 -5.55 -27.44
C SER A 54 11.57 -6.63 -26.68
N GLY A 55 10.37 -6.31 -26.17
CA GLY A 55 9.64 -7.16 -25.24
C GLY A 55 10.18 -7.07 -23.82
N ALA A 56 10.93 -6.01 -23.48
CA ALA A 56 11.44 -5.78 -22.14
C ALA A 56 10.29 -5.54 -21.15
N PRO A 57 10.43 -5.90 -19.86
CA PRO A 57 9.36 -5.76 -18.88
C PRO A 57 8.77 -4.35 -18.86
N GLU A 58 7.44 -4.25 -18.90
CA GLU A 58 6.67 -3.00 -18.86
C GLU A 58 6.90 -2.04 -20.04
N GLU A 59 7.63 -2.47 -21.07
CA GLU A 59 7.76 -1.72 -22.32
C GLU A 59 6.39 -1.63 -23.02
N VAL A 60 5.87 -0.43 -23.28
CA VAL A 60 4.54 -0.24 -23.87
C VAL A 60 4.62 0.42 -25.23
N HIS A 61 4.00 -0.22 -26.23
CA HIS A 61 3.79 0.32 -27.57
C HIS A 61 2.29 0.41 -27.86
N THR A 62 1.81 1.58 -28.30
CA THR A 62 0.39 1.82 -28.60
C THR A 62 0.20 2.14 -30.07
N LEU A 63 -0.67 1.38 -30.74
CA LEU A 63 -0.83 1.37 -32.19
C LEU A 63 -2.29 1.48 -32.58
N ALA A 64 -2.56 2.08 -33.75
CA ALA A 64 -3.85 1.97 -34.39
C ALA A 64 -3.96 0.57 -35.04
N SER A 65 -5.09 -0.10 -34.87
CA SER A 65 -5.30 -1.42 -35.49
C SER A 65 -5.46 -1.35 -37.00
N LEU A 66 -5.87 -0.20 -37.53
CA LEU A 66 -6.19 0.02 -38.95
C LEU A 66 -7.15 -1.04 -39.52
N GLY A 67 -8.04 -1.57 -38.68
CA GLY A 67 -9.00 -2.60 -39.05
C GLY A 67 -8.48 -4.04 -39.04
N ALA A 68 -7.21 -4.27 -38.63
CA ALA A 68 -6.68 -5.62 -38.43
C ALA A 68 -7.47 -6.38 -37.35
N VAL A 69 -7.86 -5.68 -36.28
CA VAL A 69 -8.77 -6.18 -35.24
C VAL A 69 -9.92 -5.20 -35.06
N LYS A 70 -11.03 -5.67 -34.47
CA LYS A 70 -12.23 -4.84 -34.27
C LYS A 70 -11.97 -3.63 -33.38
N ALA A 71 -11.17 -3.79 -32.33
CA ALA A 71 -10.74 -2.67 -31.49
C ALA A 71 -9.86 -1.70 -32.29
N PRO A 72 -10.10 -0.38 -32.27
CA PRO A 72 -9.34 0.59 -33.06
C PRO A 72 -7.91 0.80 -32.56
N VAL A 73 -7.61 0.40 -31.32
CA VAL A 73 -6.32 0.57 -30.66
C VAL A 73 -5.82 -0.78 -30.16
N VAL A 74 -4.53 -1.05 -30.39
CA VAL A 74 -3.80 -2.16 -29.78
C VAL A 74 -2.69 -1.61 -28.89
N VAL A 75 -2.57 -2.16 -27.68
CA VAL A 75 -1.49 -1.86 -26.74
C VAL A 75 -0.68 -3.14 -26.55
N ALA A 76 0.54 -3.15 -27.08
CA ALA A 76 1.49 -4.22 -26.82
C ALA A 76 2.31 -3.87 -25.57
N VAL A 77 2.42 -4.81 -24.63
CA VAL A 77 3.21 -4.65 -23.41
C VAL A 77 4.21 -5.78 -23.24
N GLY A 78 5.43 -5.43 -22.83
CA GLY A 78 6.54 -6.36 -22.67
C GLY A 78 6.49 -7.20 -21.39
N LEU A 79 6.66 -8.51 -21.63
CA LEU A 79 6.81 -9.68 -20.76
C LEU A 79 8.11 -9.75 -19.96
N GLY A 80 9.18 -9.24 -20.57
CA GLY A 80 10.51 -9.82 -20.36
C GLY A 80 10.65 -11.20 -21.03
N PRO A 81 11.74 -11.92 -20.73
CA PRO A 81 11.99 -13.25 -21.27
C PRO A 81 10.83 -14.21 -21.00
N ALA A 82 10.53 -15.10 -21.94
CA ALA A 82 9.60 -16.19 -21.69
C ALA A 82 10.15 -17.10 -20.56
N PRO A 83 9.29 -17.55 -19.62
CA PRO A 83 9.71 -18.51 -18.61
C PRO A 83 10.20 -19.80 -19.28
N ALA A 84 11.30 -20.37 -18.77
CA ALA A 84 11.84 -21.63 -19.29
C ALA A 84 10.88 -22.80 -19.03
N ASP A 85 10.24 -22.80 -17.86
CA ASP A 85 9.24 -23.76 -17.42
C ASP A 85 8.11 -23.03 -16.68
N GLY A 86 6.86 -23.44 -16.91
CA GLY A 86 5.70 -22.96 -16.15
C GLY A 86 5.07 -21.64 -16.64
N PRO A 87 4.14 -21.09 -15.85
CA PRO A 87 3.41 -19.87 -16.18
C PRO A 87 4.30 -18.61 -16.07
N VAL A 88 3.80 -17.50 -16.63
CA VAL A 88 4.39 -16.18 -16.39
C VAL A 88 4.13 -15.79 -14.93
N ASP A 89 5.14 -15.20 -14.29
CA ASP A 89 5.04 -14.71 -12.93
C ASP A 89 3.84 -13.72 -12.76
N PRO A 90 2.94 -13.94 -11.79
CA PRO A 90 1.77 -13.09 -11.58
C PRO A 90 2.11 -11.61 -11.33
N ASP A 91 3.23 -11.30 -10.66
CA ASP A 91 3.63 -9.90 -10.48
C ASP A 91 4.01 -9.28 -11.84
N THR A 92 4.78 -9.99 -12.67
CA THR A 92 5.05 -9.56 -14.07
C THR A 92 3.77 -9.22 -14.84
N LEU A 93 2.72 -10.05 -14.75
CA LEU A 93 1.42 -9.79 -15.37
C LEU A 93 0.74 -8.55 -14.80
N SER A 94 0.77 -8.39 -13.47
CA SER A 94 0.20 -7.23 -12.78
C SER A 94 0.88 -5.94 -13.22
N ARG A 95 2.23 -5.91 -13.24
CA ARG A 95 3.00 -4.72 -13.64
C ARG A 95 2.78 -4.37 -15.10
N ALA A 96 2.73 -5.38 -15.99
CA ALA A 96 2.44 -5.18 -17.41
C ALA A 96 1.03 -4.63 -17.65
N ALA A 97 0.01 -5.22 -17.01
CA ALA A 97 -1.36 -4.73 -17.08
C ALA A 97 -1.46 -3.28 -16.58
N GLY A 98 -0.81 -2.97 -15.45
CA GLY A 98 -0.76 -1.61 -14.92
C GLY A 98 -0.10 -0.61 -15.86
N ALA A 99 1.01 -0.99 -16.51
CA ALA A 99 1.74 -0.13 -17.42
C ALA A 99 0.90 0.18 -18.67
N ALA A 100 0.22 -0.83 -19.21
CA ALA A 100 -0.70 -0.68 -20.33
C ALA A 100 -1.86 0.27 -19.98
N LEU A 101 -2.50 0.08 -18.82
CA LEU A 101 -3.65 0.92 -18.42
C LEU A 101 -3.27 2.37 -18.12
N ARG A 102 -2.08 2.60 -17.56
CA ARG A 102 -1.56 3.97 -17.41
C ARG A 102 -1.34 4.65 -18.76
N SER A 103 -0.78 3.94 -19.74
CA SER A 103 -0.56 4.47 -21.08
C SER A 103 -1.88 4.88 -21.74
N LEU A 104 -2.92 4.05 -21.62
CA LEU A 104 -4.25 4.35 -22.14
C LEU A 104 -4.90 5.56 -21.44
N SER A 105 -4.75 5.66 -20.12
CA SER A 105 -5.33 6.74 -19.31
C SER A 105 -4.68 8.11 -19.56
N ALA A 106 -3.48 8.14 -20.14
CA ALA A 106 -2.79 9.37 -20.53
C ALA A 106 -3.30 9.95 -21.87
N ARG A 107 -4.08 9.20 -22.64
CA ARG A 107 -4.58 9.65 -23.95
C ARG A 107 -5.70 10.70 -23.81
N PRO A 108 -5.74 11.74 -24.66
CA PRO A 108 -6.77 12.79 -24.59
C PRO A 108 -8.20 12.26 -24.70
N GLU A 109 -8.40 11.27 -25.57
CA GLU A 109 -9.71 10.63 -25.72
C GLU A 109 -9.93 9.53 -24.68
N GLY A 110 -8.88 8.96 -24.06
CA GLY A 110 -8.95 7.77 -23.20
C GLY A 110 -9.50 6.52 -23.91
N ALA A 111 -9.54 5.38 -23.22
CA ALA A 111 -10.30 4.19 -23.65
C ALA A 111 -11.39 3.90 -22.60
N GLY A 112 -12.65 3.78 -23.03
CA GLY A 112 -13.76 3.46 -22.14
C GLY A 112 -13.85 1.96 -21.94
N ARG A 113 -13.77 1.20 -23.04
CA ARG A 113 -13.83 -0.27 -23.03
C ARG A 113 -12.46 -0.86 -23.36
N VAL A 114 -11.84 -1.59 -22.44
CA VAL A 114 -10.50 -2.17 -22.62
C VAL A 114 -10.55 -3.67 -22.42
N ALA A 115 -10.07 -4.43 -23.41
CA ALA A 115 -9.85 -5.87 -23.28
C ALA A 115 -8.39 -6.17 -22.92
N LEU A 116 -8.19 -7.07 -21.97
CA LEU A 116 -6.90 -7.51 -21.44
C LEU A 116 -6.66 -8.95 -21.87
N ALA A 117 -5.91 -9.12 -22.96
CA ALA A 117 -5.51 -10.39 -23.54
C ALA A 117 -4.03 -10.69 -23.23
N LEU A 118 -3.72 -10.68 -21.93
CA LEU A 118 -2.45 -11.16 -21.37
C LEU A 118 -2.50 -12.68 -21.17
N PRO A 119 -1.37 -13.40 -21.00
CA PRO A 119 -1.37 -14.84 -20.85
C PRO A 119 -1.90 -15.29 -19.46
N ALA A 120 -3.21 -15.13 -19.23
CA ALA A 120 -3.88 -15.49 -17.99
C ALA A 120 -4.72 -16.76 -18.18
N GLN A 121 -4.16 -17.90 -17.79
CA GLN A 121 -4.75 -19.24 -17.97
C GLN A 121 -5.26 -19.85 -16.66
N THR A 122 -4.87 -19.28 -15.53
CA THR A 122 -5.26 -19.69 -14.18
C THR A 122 -5.95 -18.56 -13.42
N ALA A 123 -6.69 -18.89 -12.36
CA ALA A 123 -7.34 -17.89 -11.51
C ALA A 123 -6.33 -16.87 -10.92
N ALA A 124 -5.14 -17.33 -10.51
CA ALA A 124 -4.10 -16.45 -9.97
C ALA A 124 -3.58 -15.44 -11.01
N GLU A 125 -3.39 -15.88 -12.26
CA GLU A 125 -2.98 -14.98 -13.34
C GLU A 125 -4.10 -14.01 -13.73
N VAL A 126 -5.37 -14.45 -13.70
CA VAL A 126 -6.53 -13.57 -13.90
C VAL A 126 -6.60 -12.49 -12.82
N GLU A 127 -6.45 -12.88 -11.55
CA GLU A 127 -6.42 -11.94 -10.41
C GLU A 127 -5.30 -10.90 -10.61
N ALA A 128 -4.09 -11.35 -10.96
CA ALA A 128 -2.95 -10.48 -11.24
C ALA A 128 -3.21 -9.47 -12.35
N VAL A 129 -3.70 -9.93 -13.51
CA VAL A 129 -4.03 -9.05 -14.65
C VAL A 129 -5.10 -8.04 -14.25
N ALA A 130 -6.16 -8.49 -13.57
CA ALA A 130 -7.26 -7.63 -13.13
C ALA A 130 -6.79 -6.59 -12.11
N LEU A 131 -6.04 -7.01 -11.10
CA LEU A 131 -5.50 -6.16 -10.05
C LEU A 131 -4.56 -5.12 -10.65
N GLY A 132 -3.56 -5.55 -11.43
CA GLY A 132 -2.62 -4.67 -12.09
C GLY A 132 -3.30 -3.63 -12.98
N ALA A 133 -4.29 -4.04 -13.76
CA ALA A 133 -5.06 -3.14 -14.62
C ALA A 133 -5.81 -2.07 -13.82
N ARG A 134 -6.56 -2.46 -12.76
CA ARG A 134 -7.28 -1.49 -11.91
C ARG A 134 -6.33 -0.52 -11.21
N LEU A 135 -5.23 -1.04 -10.66
CA LEU A 135 -4.21 -0.22 -9.99
C LEU A 135 -3.52 0.75 -10.96
N GLY A 136 -3.30 0.34 -12.21
CA GLY A 136 -2.76 1.21 -13.27
C GLY A 136 -3.76 2.24 -13.78
N ALA A 137 -5.07 1.97 -13.66
CA ALA A 137 -6.13 2.91 -14.00
C ALA A 137 -6.41 3.96 -12.90
N TYR A 138 -5.85 3.78 -11.69
CA TYR A 138 -6.00 4.72 -10.59
C TYR A 138 -5.58 6.15 -10.99
N ALA A 139 -6.41 7.11 -10.60
CA ALA A 139 -6.13 8.53 -10.74
C ALA A 139 -6.63 9.28 -9.51
N PHE A 140 -5.79 10.17 -8.98
CA PHE A 140 -6.19 11.12 -7.95
C PHE A 140 -6.44 12.49 -8.58
N ASP A 141 -7.70 12.82 -8.82
CA ASP A 141 -8.13 14.05 -9.47
C ASP A 141 -9.08 14.91 -8.64
N ARG A 142 -9.27 14.58 -7.35
CA ARG A 142 -10.09 15.32 -6.36
C ARG A 142 -9.92 16.85 -6.40
N TYR A 143 -8.70 17.33 -6.65
CA TYR A 143 -8.37 18.77 -6.70
C TYR A 143 -8.28 19.36 -8.10
N ARG A 144 -8.55 18.59 -9.15
CA ARG A 144 -8.52 19.04 -10.54
C ARG A 144 -9.89 19.61 -10.91
N THR A 145 -9.88 20.80 -11.50
CA THR A 145 -11.10 21.50 -11.92
C THR A 145 -11.09 21.80 -13.42
N GLY A 146 -12.27 22.13 -13.96
CA GLY A 146 -12.47 22.52 -15.35
C GLY A 146 -12.87 21.37 -16.27
N GLU A 147 -13.42 21.70 -17.43
CA GLU A 147 -14.09 20.74 -18.33
C GLU A 147 -13.24 19.52 -18.71
N LYS A 148 -11.92 19.68 -18.84
CA LYS A 148 -11.03 18.56 -19.18
C LYS A 148 -10.95 17.54 -18.04
N ALA A 149 -10.95 18.01 -16.79
CA ALA A 149 -10.95 17.14 -15.62
C ALA A 149 -12.31 16.44 -15.48
N GLU A 150 -13.40 17.18 -15.66
CA GLU A 150 -14.78 16.65 -15.61
C GLU A 150 -15.00 15.54 -16.64
N ARG A 151 -14.66 15.77 -17.91
CA ARG A 151 -14.76 14.75 -18.98
C ARG A 151 -13.91 13.51 -18.68
N LYS A 152 -12.74 13.69 -18.06
CA LYS A 152 -11.87 12.58 -17.68
C LYS A 152 -12.51 11.74 -16.57
N ALA A 153 -13.08 12.39 -15.55
CA ALA A 153 -13.77 11.72 -14.45
C ALA A 153 -15.01 10.95 -14.93
N GLU A 154 -15.84 11.57 -15.78
CA GLU A 154 -17.01 10.90 -16.40
C GLU A 154 -16.60 9.65 -17.20
N LYS A 155 -15.52 9.75 -17.96
CA LYS A 155 -15.00 8.63 -18.73
C LYS A 155 -14.44 7.52 -17.83
N ALA A 156 -13.73 7.86 -16.77
CA ALA A 156 -13.23 6.88 -15.81
C ALA A 156 -14.38 6.16 -15.09
N ALA A 157 -15.43 6.88 -14.70
CA ALA A 157 -16.61 6.33 -14.03
C ALA A 157 -17.42 5.35 -14.91
N THR A 158 -17.31 5.46 -16.24
CA THR A 158 -18.00 4.59 -17.20
C THR A 158 -17.09 3.57 -17.86
N ALA A 159 -15.81 3.50 -17.46
CA ALA A 159 -14.85 2.59 -18.05
C ALA A 159 -15.12 1.14 -17.65
N THR A 160 -14.96 0.22 -18.60
CA THR A 160 -15.10 -1.22 -18.41
C THR A 160 -13.83 -1.93 -18.83
N LEU A 161 -13.30 -2.77 -17.93
CA LEU A 161 -12.20 -3.68 -18.23
C LEU A 161 -12.73 -5.11 -18.35
N THR A 162 -12.28 -5.81 -19.38
CA THR A 162 -12.61 -7.22 -19.64
C THR A 162 -11.33 -8.03 -19.71
N VAL A 163 -11.19 -9.05 -18.87
CA VAL A 163 -10.06 -10.01 -18.93
C VAL A 163 -10.44 -11.13 -19.88
N ILE A 164 -9.54 -11.48 -20.80
CA ILE A 164 -9.73 -12.61 -21.70
C ILE A 164 -9.02 -13.83 -21.10
N SER A 165 -9.80 -14.81 -20.65
CA SER A 165 -9.25 -16.00 -19.99
C SER A 165 -10.21 -17.19 -20.07
N PRO A 166 -9.68 -18.43 -20.25
CA PRO A 166 -10.47 -19.65 -20.14
C PRO A 166 -10.49 -20.24 -18.72
N ALA A 167 -9.93 -19.58 -17.70
CA ALA A 167 -9.82 -20.14 -16.35
C ALA A 167 -11.21 -20.36 -15.70
N ALA A 168 -11.38 -21.50 -15.02
CA ALA A 168 -12.68 -21.90 -14.47
C ALA A 168 -13.20 -21.01 -13.32
N ASP A 169 -12.30 -20.40 -12.54
CA ASP A 169 -12.62 -19.53 -11.39
C ASP A 169 -12.27 -18.05 -11.68
N ALA A 170 -12.31 -17.66 -12.94
CA ALA A 170 -11.86 -16.33 -13.37
C ALA A 170 -12.73 -15.19 -12.81
N GLU A 171 -14.04 -15.39 -12.71
CA GLU A 171 -14.96 -14.38 -12.16
C GLU A 171 -14.65 -14.08 -10.69
N ALA A 172 -14.46 -15.12 -9.87
CA ALA A 172 -14.09 -14.97 -8.46
C ALA A 172 -12.71 -14.27 -8.31
N ALA A 173 -11.75 -14.62 -9.18
CA ALA A 173 -10.45 -13.95 -9.22
C ALA A 173 -10.56 -12.46 -9.57
N VAL A 174 -11.43 -12.08 -10.50
CA VAL A 174 -11.70 -10.67 -10.85
C VAL A 174 -12.41 -9.92 -9.72
N GLU A 175 -13.37 -10.55 -9.04
CA GLU A 175 -14.05 -9.95 -7.88
C GLU A 175 -13.06 -9.66 -6.76
N ARG A 176 -12.23 -10.65 -6.40
CA ARG A 176 -11.17 -10.51 -5.41
C ARG A 176 -10.16 -9.44 -5.78
N ALA A 177 -9.69 -9.41 -7.04
CA ALA A 177 -8.82 -8.35 -7.54
C ALA A 177 -9.46 -6.97 -7.40
N GLY A 178 -10.79 -6.87 -7.56
CA GLY A 178 -11.56 -5.66 -7.32
C GLY A 178 -11.43 -5.16 -5.88
N VAL A 179 -11.70 -6.03 -4.90
CA VAL A 179 -11.59 -5.69 -3.47
C VAL A 179 -10.19 -5.24 -3.10
N LEU A 180 -9.15 -5.95 -3.57
CA LEU A 180 -7.75 -5.59 -3.31
C LEU A 180 -7.37 -4.26 -3.98
N ALA A 181 -7.84 -4.01 -5.21
CA ALA A 181 -7.59 -2.76 -5.90
C ALA A 181 -8.27 -1.57 -5.22
N ASP A 182 -9.50 -1.75 -4.73
CA ASP A 182 -10.27 -0.71 -4.06
C ASP A 182 -9.67 -0.38 -2.68
N ALA A 183 -9.16 -1.38 -1.95
CA ALA A 183 -8.39 -1.15 -0.73
C ALA A 183 -7.12 -0.34 -0.99
N VAL A 184 -6.30 -0.75 -1.95
CA VAL A 184 -5.11 0.02 -2.33
C VAL A 184 -5.49 1.42 -2.83
N GLY A 185 -6.59 1.55 -3.57
CA GLY A 185 -7.16 2.83 -3.99
C GLY A 185 -7.46 3.75 -2.81
N LEU A 186 -8.17 3.24 -1.79
CA LEU A 186 -8.46 3.98 -0.56
C LEU A 186 -7.18 4.45 0.14
N THR A 187 -6.17 3.58 0.30
CA THR A 187 -4.89 3.98 0.88
C THR A 187 -4.24 5.11 0.09
N ARG A 188 -4.26 5.02 -1.26
CA ARG A 188 -3.71 6.06 -2.12
C ARG A 188 -4.52 7.36 -2.03
N ASP A 189 -5.84 7.30 -1.95
CA ASP A 189 -6.70 8.47 -1.84
C ASP A 189 -6.41 9.23 -0.54
N LEU A 190 -6.33 8.52 0.59
CA LEU A 190 -6.02 9.13 1.88
C LEU A 190 -4.62 9.78 1.87
N VAL A 191 -3.59 9.04 1.43
CA VAL A 191 -2.21 9.56 1.35
C VAL A 191 -2.07 10.74 0.38
N ASN A 192 -2.89 10.78 -0.69
CA ASN A 192 -2.83 11.87 -1.66
C ASN A 192 -3.67 13.09 -1.27
N THR A 193 -4.63 12.94 -0.34
CA THR A 193 -5.46 14.04 0.17
C THR A 193 -4.58 15.09 0.86
N ALA A 194 -4.89 16.37 0.64
CA ALA A 194 -4.14 17.47 1.22
C ALA A 194 -4.33 17.47 2.74
N PRO A 195 -3.30 17.83 3.53
CA PRO A 195 -3.40 17.88 4.99
C PRO A 195 -4.57 18.71 5.53
N ALA A 196 -4.92 19.79 4.84
CA ALA A 196 -6.05 20.64 5.23
C ALA A 196 -7.43 19.99 5.05
N ASP A 197 -7.53 18.90 4.27
CA ASP A 197 -8.77 18.16 4.01
C ASP A 197 -8.76 16.75 4.61
N LEU A 198 -7.70 16.40 5.34
CA LEU A 198 -7.55 15.11 6.02
C LEU A 198 -6.81 15.31 7.34
N VAL A 199 -7.45 15.99 8.29
CA VAL A 199 -6.93 16.12 9.66
C VAL A 199 -7.27 14.86 10.48
N PRO A 200 -6.80 14.69 11.73
CA PRO A 200 -7.06 13.48 12.52
C PRO A 200 -8.53 13.07 12.64
N GLU A 201 -9.44 14.04 12.75
CA GLU A 201 -10.88 13.79 12.78
C GLU A 201 -11.43 13.24 11.45
N ASP A 202 -10.92 13.72 10.32
CA ASP A 202 -11.32 13.25 8.99
C ASP A 202 -10.86 11.80 8.76
N LEU A 203 -9.65 11.44 9.20
CA LEU A 203 -9.17 10.06 9.11
C LEU A 203 -9.99 9.11 10.00
N ALA A 204 -10.40 9.56 11.19
CA ALA A 204 -11.32 8.80 12.04
C ALA A 204 -12.71 8.66 11.39
N SER A 205 -13.19 9.69 10.71
CA SER A 205 -14.45 9.66 9.96
C SER A 205 -14.39 8.69 8.78
N ALA A 206 -13.28 8.68 8.02
CA ALA A 206 -13.06 7.69 6.97
C ALA A 206 -13.07 6.26 7.52
N ALA A 207 -12.54 6.04 8.73
CA ALA A 207 -12.61 4.74 9.39
C ALA A 207 -14.05 4.34 9.77
N GLN A 208 -14.87 5.29 10.22
CA GLN A 208 -16.29 5.07 10.48
C GLN A 208 -17.06 4.71 9.20
N GLU A 209 -16.77 5.38 8.07
CA GLU A 209 -17.39 5.07 6.78
C GLU A 209 -17.06 3.65 6.30
N VAL A 210 -15.78 3.24 6.40
CA VAL A 210 -15.37 1.87 6.09
C VAL A 210 -16.09 0.88 7.01
N ALA A 211 -16.10 1.12 8.32
CA ALA A 211 -16.75 0.24 9.28
C ALA A 211 -18.25 0.10 9.01
N GLN A 212 -18.94 1.19 8.68
CA GLN A 212 -20.35 1.17 8.31
C GLN A 212 -20.62 0.33 7.05
N ARG A 213 -19.74 0.44 6.04
CA ARG A 213 -19.88 -0.30 4.77
C ARG A 213 -19.64 -1.80 4.96
N THR A 214 -18.65 -2.17 5.76
CA THR A 214 -18.17 -3.56 5.86
C THR A 214 -18.66 -4.30 7.10
N GLY A 215 -19.29 -3.61 8.04
CA GLY A 215 -19.80 -4.20 9.28
C GLY A 215 -18.74 -4.41 10.36
N LEU A 216 -17.56 -3.79 10.23
CA LEU A 216 -16.54 -3.81 11.28
C LEU A 216 -17.07 -3.14 12.55
N ALA A 217 -16.73 -3.68 13.72
CA ALA A 217 -16.92 -2.95 14.97
C ALA A 217 -15.89 -1.81 15.04
N ILE A 218 -16.30 -0.64 15.53
CA ILE A 218 -15.43 0.54 15.62
C ILE A 218 -15.61 1.25 16.96
N GLU A 219 -14.49 1.72 17.51
CA GLU A 219 -14.39 2.62 18.65
C GLU A 219 -13.43 3.76 18.29
N VAL A 220 -13.78 5.00 18.66
CA VAL A 220 -12.94 6.18 18.46
C VAL A 220 -12.77 6.90 19.78
N LEU A 221 -11.53 7.03 20.23
CA LEU A 221 -11.17 7.84 21.38
C LEU A 221 -10.79 9.25 20.90
N ASP A 222 -11.45 10.26 21.45
CA ASP A 222 -11.10 11.67 21.24
C ASP A 222 -10.01 12.13 22.22
N GLU A 223 -9.56 13.38 22.08
CA GLU A 223 -8.52 13.96 22.95
C GLU A 223 -8.85 13.86 24.44
N GLN A 224 -10.12 14.01 24.83
CA GLN A 224 -10.52 13.93 26.22
C GLN A 224 -10.35 12.51 26.73
N ALA A 225 -10.89 11.53 26.00
CA ALA A 225 -10.74 10.11 26.35
C ALA A 225 -9.26 9.67 26.35
N LEU A 226 -8.44 10.18 25.42
CA LEU A 226 -7.01 9.92 25.36
C LEU A 226 -6.28 10.49 26.59
N THR A 227 -6.61 11.71 26.99
CA THR A 227 -6.01 12.36 28.16
C THR A 227 -6.39 11.64 29.44
N GLU A 228 -7.68 11.32 29.61
CA GLU A 228 -8.19 10.60 30.79
C GLU A 228 -7.67 9.16 30.86
N GLY A 229 -7.48 8.52 29.71
CA GLY A 229 -6.94 7.16 29.58
C GLY A 229 -5.42 7.05 29.72
N GLY A 230 -4.70 8.18 29.78
CA GLY A 230 -3.24 8.18 29.94
C GLY A 230 -2.46 7.85 28.66
N TYR A 231 -2.99 8.21 27.49
CA TYR A 231 -2.34 8.03 26.18
C TYR A 231 -1.33 9.16 25.89
N GLY A 232 -0.28 9.25 26.71
CA GLY A 232 0.64 10.37 26.70
C GLY A 232 1.48 10.52 25.43
N GLY A 233 1.67 9.45 24.66
CA GLY A 233 2.33 9.51 23.35
C GLY A 233 1.48 10.27 22.33
N LEU A 234 0.20 9.91 22.20
CA LEU A 234 -0.77 10.56 21.32
C LEU A 234 -1.05 12.00 21.74
N THR A 235 -1.35 12.24 23.02
CA THR A 235 -1.64 13.60 23.50
C THR A 235 -0.40 14.49 23.44
N GLY A 236 0.77 13.97 23.78
CA GLY A 236 2.04 14.71 23.72
C GLY A 236 2.42 15.13 22.30
N VAL A 237 2.24 14.26 21.31
CA VAL A 237 2.50 14.59 19.91
C VAL A 237 1.43 15.54 19.36
N GLY A 238 0.15 15.27 19.65
CA GLY A 238 -0.98 16.01 19.07
C GLY A 238 -1.26 17.40 19.67
N GLN A 239 -0.83 17.69 20.91
CA GLN A 239 -1.12 18.97 21.60
C GLN A 239 -0.59 20.23 20.88
N GLY A 240 0.34 20.05 19.93
CA GLY A 240 0.87 21.13 19.12
C GLY A 240 -0.10 21.61 18.03
N SER A 241 -1.02 20.76 17.59
CA SER A 241 -1.97 21.07 16.53
C SER A 241 -3.29 21.66 17.05
N ALA A 242 -3.96 22.44 16.20
CA ALA A 242 -5.37 22.81 16.40
C ALA A 242 -6.33 21.65 16.10
N ASN A 243 -5.84 20.58 15.46
CA ASN A 243 -6.59 19.37 15.13
C ASN A 243 -6.22 18.26 16.13
N PRO A 244 -7.06 18.00 17.16
CA PRO A 244 -6.71 17.11 18.26
C PRO A 244 -6.52 15.64 17.81
N PRO A 245 -5.69 14.85 18.52
CA PRO A 245 -5.40 13.46 18.18
C PRO A 245 -6.63 12.54 18.34
N ARG A 246 -6.56 11.36 17.73
CA ARG A 246 -7.55 10.28 17.82
C ARG A 246 -6.84 8.92 17.94
N LEU A 247 -7.44 7.99 18.68
CA LEU A 247 -7.14 6.57 18.55
C LEU A 247 -8.38 5.87 18.00
N VAL A 248 -8.23 5.17 16.89
CA VAL A 248 -9.34 4.41 16.28
C VAL A 248 -9.06 2.93 16.46
N ARG A 249 -10.00 2.19 17.05
CA ARG A 249 -9.97 0.72 17.11
C ARG A 249 -11.03 0.15 16.16
N LEU A 250 -10.63 -0.75 15.27
CA LEU A 250 -11.50 -1.51 14.37
C LEU A 250 -11.41 -3.00 14.70
N ALA A 251 -12.50 -3.75 14.59
CA ALA A 251 -12.47 -5.20 14.79
C ALA A 251 -13.30 -5.95 13.74
N HIS A 252 -12.64 -6.93 13.13
CA HIS A 252 -13.22 -8.00 12.34
C HIS A 252 -13.23 -9.27 13.19
N SER A 253 -14.38 -9.95 13.27
CA SER A 253 -14.50 -11.21 13.99
C SER A 253 -15.19 -12.25 13.12
N HIS A 254 -14.65 -13.47 13.12
CA HIS A 254 -15.21 -14.56 12.33
C HIS A 254 -15.54 -15.76 13.23
N PRO A 255 -16.71 -16.40 13.12
CA PRO A 255 -17.10 -17.51 14.01
C PRO A 255 -16.18 -18.74 13.96
N GLU A 256 -15.51 -18.95 12.83
CA GLU A 256 -14.54 -20.04 12.63
C GLU A 256 -13.09 -19.64 12.99
N ALA A 257 -12.84 -18.40 13.43
CA ALA A 257 -11.48 -17.95 13.73
C ALA A 257 -10.92 -18.65 14.98
N SER A 258 -9.70 -19.17 14.85
CA SER A 258 -8.94 -19.74 15.97
C SER A 258 -7.74 -18.89 16.39
N ARG A 259 -7.45 -17.82 15.65
CA ARG A 259 -6.34 -16.90 15.91
C ARG A 259 -6.81 -15.44 15.81
N THR A 260 -6.10 -14.57 16.51
CA THR A 260 -6.29 -13.13 16.51
C THR A 260 -5.00 -12.44 16.08
N VAL A 261 -5.08 -11.54 15.10
CA VAL A 261 -3.96 -10.69 14.68
C VAL A 261 -4.29 -9.24 15.04
N ALA A 262 -3.33 -8.52 15.60
CA ALA A 262 -3.43 -7.09 15.84
C ALA A 262 -2.64 -6.31 14.79
N PHE A 263 -3.27 -5.33 14.15
CA PHE A 263 -2.61 -4.39 13.24
C PHE A 263 -2.53 -2.99 13.86
N VAL A 264 -1.36 -2.35 13.82
CA VAL A 264 -1.18 -0.99 14.33
C VAL A 264 -0.59 -0.10 13.24
N GLY A 265 -1.25 1.02 12.92
CA GLY A 265 -0.83 1.92 11.85
C GLY A 265 -0.49 3.32 12.34
N LYS A 266 0.69 3.83 11.96
CA LYS A 266 1.08 5.24 12.20
C LYS A 266 0.17 6.16 11.37
N GLY A 267 -0.52 7.07 12.04
CA GLY A 267 -1.49 8.00 11.45
C GLY A 267 -1.14 9.47 11.62
N ILE A 268 0.10 9.88 11.35
CA ILE A 268 0.46 11.30 11.42
C ILE A 268 -0.04 12.02 10.17
N THR A 269 -1.15 12.75 10.26
CA THR A 269 -1.82 13.35 9.09
C THR A 269 -0.98 14.44 8.42
N PHE A 270 -0.15 15.10 9.22
CA PHE A 270 0.93 15.94 8.74
C PHE A 270 2.06 15.99 9.76
N ASP A 271 3.28 15.87 9.28
CA ASP A 271 4.48 15.92 10.11
C ASP A 271 5.41 17.05 9.69
N SER A 272 5.40 18.14 10.47
CA SER A 272 6.39 19.20 10.31
C SER A 272 7.67 18.94 11.10
N GLY A 273 7.70 17.90 11.95
CA GLY A 273 8.73 17.61 12.94
C GLY A 273 8.54 18.30 14.30
N GLY A 274 7.44 19.04 14.50
CA GLY A 274 7.22 19.82 15.72
C GLY A 274 8.26 20.93 15.91
N LEU A 275 8.81 21.06 17.13
CA LEU A 275 9.86 22.04 17.43
C LEU A 275 11.24 21.65 16.87
N SER A 276 11.48 20.36 16.67
CA SER A 276 12.56 19.81 15.86
C SER A 276 12.22 19.92 14.36
N LEU A 277 11.88 21.13 13.93
CA LEU A 277 11.29 21.42 12.61
C LEU A 277 12.10 20.84 11.45
N LYS A 278 11.42 20.13 10.55
CA LYS A 278 12.03 19.62 9.31
C LYS A 278 12.50 20.77 8.41
N PRO A 279 13.56 20.57 7.62
CA PRO A 279 13.87 21.46 6.52
C PRO A 279 12.71 21.54 5.52
N ALA A 280 12.58 22.67 4.80
CA ALA A 280 11.52 22.85 3.81
C ALA A 280 11.55 21.79 2.69
N GLY A 281 12.74 21.32 2.32
CA GLY A 281 12.91 20.26 1.32
C GLY A 281 12.38 18.93 1.82
N GLY A 282 11.29 18.44 1.22
CA GLY A 282 10.65 17.17 1.56
C GLY A 282 9.47 17.28 2.52
N MET A 283 9.16 18.47 3.04
CA MET A 283 7.98 18.68 3.87
C MET A 283 6.67 18.58 3.05
N ASP A 284 6.72 18.85 1.74
CA ASP A 284 5.57 18.86 0.84
C ASP A 284 4.88 17.49 0.66
N TRP A 285 5.59 16.41 0.93
CA TRP A 285 5.04 15.05 0.89
C TRP A 285 4.82 14.43 2.27
N MET A 286 5.03 15.17 3.37
CA MET A 286 4.75 14.70 4.75
C MET A 286 3.27 14.46 5.05
N LYS A 287 2.37 14.80 4.11
CA LYS A 287 0.99 14.27 4.11
C LYS A 287 0.92 12.75 4.03
N SER A 288 1.98 12.09 3.55
CA SER A 288 2.05 10.63 3.48
C SER A 288 2.41 9.98 4.81
N ASP A 289 2.63 10.76 5.87
CA ASP A 289 3.11 10.25 7.16
C ASP A 289 2.02 9.51 7.98
N MET A 290 0.84 9.38 7.39
CA MET A 290 -0.30 8.57 7.83
C MET A 290 -0.50 7.32 6.96
N ALA A 291 0.43 7.01 6.04
CA ALA A 291 0.29 5.87 5.14
C ALA A 291 0.17 4.52 5.87
N GLY A 292 0.78 4.38 7.05
CA GLY A 292 0.62 3.18 7.88
C GLY A 292 -0.83 2.97 8.31
N ALA A 293 -1.47 3.99 8.89
CA ALA A 293 -2.88 3.96 9.26
C ALA A 293 -3.80 3.78 8.03
N ALA A 294 -3.47 4.43 6.90
CA ALA A 294 -4.22 4.26 5.65
C ALA A 294 -4.19 2.82 5.12
N SER A 295 -3.02 2.16 5.19
CA SER A 295 -2.87 0.76 4.78
C SER A 295 -3.63 -0.18 5.72
N VAL A 296 -3.57 0.05 7.03
CA VAL A 296 -4.32 -0.75 8.03
C VAL A 296 -5.82 -0.61 7.82
N LEU A 297 -6.33 0.63 7.69
CA LEU A 297 -7.76 0.87 7.48
C LEU A 297 -8.27 0.17 6.22
N ALA A 298 -7.57 0.32 5.11
CA ALA A 298 -7.94 -0.29 3.85
C ALA A 298 -7.86 -1.83 3.89
N ALA A 299 -6.82 -2.38 4.53
CA ALA A 299 -6.68 -3.82 4.72
C ALA A 299 -7.82 -4.38 5.57
N MET A 300 -8.23 -3.71 6.65
CA MET A 300 -9.38 -4.11 7.46
C MET A 300 -10.68 -4.15 6.63
N GLY A 301 -10.91 -3.16 5.78
CA GLY A 301 -12.04 -3.16 4.85
C GLY A 301 -12.02 -4.37 3.91
N ALA A 302 -10.88 -4.65 3.27
CA ALA A 302 -10.73 -5.81 2.39
C ALA A 302 -10.87 -7.15 3.13
N ILE A 303 -10.31 -7.28 4.32
CA ILE A 303 -10.40 -8.50 5.16
C ILE A 303 -11.87 -8.82 5.48
N ALA A 304 -12.66 -7.80 5.83
CA ALA A 304 -14.08 -7.95 6.10
C ALA A 304 -14.87 -8.30 4.82
N GLU A 305 -14.64 -7.57 3.72
CA GLU A 305 -15.31 -7.81 2.43
C GLU A 305 -15.00 -9.20 1.84
N LEU A 306 -13.77 -9.69 2.02
CA LEU A 306 -13.34 -11.04 1.62
C LEU A 306 -13.79 -12.14 2.59
N GLY A 307 -14.32 -11.79 3.77
CA GLY A 307 -14.74 -12.75 4.78
C GLY A 307 -13.61 -13.64 5.29
N VAL A 308 -12.40 -13.09 5.46
CA VAL A 308 -11.23 -13.87 5.90
C VAL A 308 -11.50 -14.48 7.27
N LYS A 309 -11.20 -15.78 7.43
CA LYS A 309 -11.59 -16.60 8.60
C LYS A 309 -10.62 -16.44 9.79
N VAL A 310 -10.38 -15.21 10.21
CA VAL A 310 -9.48 -14.87 11.32
C VAL A 310 -10.06 -13.68 12.09
N ASN A 311 -9.74 -13.54 13.38
CA ASN A 311 -10.05 -12.31 14.09
C ASN A 311 -8.93 -11.29 13.80
N VAL A 312 -9.31 -10.06 13.47
CA VAL A 312 -8.36 -8.97 13.31
C VAL A 312 -8.83 -7.78 14.11
N VAL A 313 -7.96 -7.28 14.99
CA VAL A 313 -8.14 -6.00 15.68
C VAL A 313 -7.14 -5.01 15.12
N ALA A 314 -7.55 -3.78 14.86
CA ALA A 314 -6.70 -2.78 14.26
C ALA A 314 -6.75 -1.47 15.04
N TYR A 315 -5.60 -0.81 15.16
CA TYR A 315 -5.43 0.47 15.83
C TYR A 315 -4.80 1.49 14.89
N LEU A 316 -5.47 2.62 14.70
CA LEU A 316 -4.93 3.77 13.97
C LEU A 316 -4.53 4.82 15.00
N ALA A 317 -3.22 5.03 15.16
CA ALA A 317 -2.67 6.02 16.08
C ALA A 317 -2.55 7.38 15.36
N VAL A 318 -3.60 8.21 15.48
CA VAL A 318 -3.77 9.39 14.63
C VAL A 318 -3.48 10.69 15.37
N ALA A 319 -2.58 11.50 14.82
CA ALA A 319 -2.24 12.81 15.34
C ALA A 319 -1.75 13.73 14.22
N GLU A 320 -1.52 15.00 14.52
CA GLU A 320 -0.85 15.95 13.63
C GLU A 320 0.30 16.63 14.39
N ASN A 321 1.53 16.54 13.88
CA ASN A 321 2.73 17.03 14.57
C ASN A 321 3.11 18.42 14.07
N MET A 322 2.81 19.45 14.88
CA MET A 322 2.94 20.87 14.50
C MET A 322 3.73 21.66 15.56
N PRO A 323 4.57 22.65 15.16
CA PRO A 323 5.11 23.62 16.10
C PRO A 323 4.00 24.56 16.56
N SER A 324 3.95 24.82 17.86
CA SER A 324 3.07 25.83 18.44
C SER A 324 3.56 26.24 19.83
N GLY A 325 2.88 27.18 20.47
CA GLY A 325 3.13 27.52 21.86
C GLY A 325 2.76 26.43 22.86
N THR A 326 2.01 25.40 22.43
CA THR A 326 1.56 24.25 23.24
C THR A 326 2.22 22.94 22.82
N ALA A 327 3.08 22.94 21.81
CA ALA A 327 3.73 21.74 21.31
C ALA A 327 4.65 21.08 22.35
N GLN A 328 4.77 19.76 22.26
CA GLN A 328 5.82 19.03 23.00
C GLN A 328 7.21 19.58 22.66
N ARG A 329 8.12 19.48 23.62
CA ARG A 329 9.48 20.01 23.53
C ARG A 329 10.49 18.88 23.68
N PRO A 330 11.69 19.04 23.10
CA PRO A 330 12.84 18.30 23.56
C PRO A 330 13.00 18.45 25.09
N SER A 331 13.36 17.36 25.76
CA SER A 331 13.43 17.15 27.21
C SER A 331 12.10 16.99 27.96
N ASP A 332 10.94 17.02 27.28
CA ASP A 332 9.69 16.60 27.93
C ASP A 332 9.73 15.08 28.20
N VAL A 333 9.12 14.65 29.31
CA VAL A 333 8.94 13.24 29.66
C VAL A 333 7.46 12.90 29.55
N LEU A 334 7.13 11.96 28.65
CA LEU A 334 5.79 11.45 28.44
C LEU A 334 5.57 10.18 29.27
N SER A 335 4.34 9.96 29.74
CA SER A 335 3.91 8.67 30.27
C SER A 335 3.05 7.99 29.21
N ILE A 336 3.59 6.92 28.61
CA ILE A 336 2.88 6.13 27.59
C ILE A 336 1.78 5.32 28.30
N TYR A 337 0.72 5.01 27.58
CA TYR A 337 -0.31 4.07 28.01
C TYR A 337 0.35 2.79 28.54
N GLY A 338 -0.09 2.33 29.73
CA GLY A 338 0.56 1.23 30.47
C GLY A 338 1.70 1.67 31.40
N GLY A 339 2.10 2.94 31.39
CA GLY A 339 2.88 3.59 32.45
C GLY A 339 4.38 3.80 32.18
N LYS A 340 4.96 3.18 31.14
CA LYS A 340 6.38 3.39 30.79
C LYS A 340 6.63 4.85 30.40
N THR A 341 7.71 5.44 30.91
CA THR A 341 8.05 6.84 30.67
C THR A 341 9.07 7.01 29.54
N VAL A 342 8.88 8.03 28.70
CA VAL A 342 9.74 8.31 27.54
C VAL A 342 10.22 9.76 27.57
N GLU A 343 11.54 9.95 27.58
CA GLU A 343 12.16 11.26 27.36
C GLU A 343 12.18 11.58 25.85
N VAL A 344 11.58 12.70 25.47
CA VAL A 344 11.55 13.18 24.09
C VAL A 344 12.80 13.99 23.83
N LEU A 345 13.75 13.46 23.06
CA LEU A 345 14.97 14.19 22.66
C LEU A 345 14.85 14.80 21.27
N ASN A 346 13.94 14.29 20.45
CA ASN A 346 13.65 14.82 19.12
C ASN A 346 12.15 14.71 18.82
N THR A 347 11.47 15.84 18.57
CA THR A 347 10.02 15.86 18.30
C THR A 347 9.67 15.45 16.86
N ASP A 348 10.68 15.25 16.00
CA ASP A 348 10.59 14.66 14.65
C ASP A 348 10.70 13.12 14.66
N ALA A 349 10.75 12.54 15.86
CA ALA A 349 10.62 11.11 16.10
C ALA A 349 9.31 10.84 16.85
N GLU A 350 8.23 11.44 16.36
CA GLU A 350 6.87 11.41 16.89
C GLU A 350 6.15 10.09 16.62
N GLY A 351 6.37 9.49 15.44
CA GLY A 351 5.63 8.31 15.00
C GLY A 351 5.75 7.14 15.97
N ARG A 352 6.95 6.92 16.52
CA ARG A 352 7.17 5.86 17.52
C ARG A 352 6.48 6.13 18.85
N LEU A 353 6.25 7.41 19.21
CA LEU A 353 5.58 7.80 20.45
C LEU A 353 4.09 7.50 20.38
N VAL A 354 3.42 7.89 19.29
CA VAL A 354 1.99 7.58 19.09
C VAL A 354 1.76 6.09 18.93
N MET A 355 2.71 5.38 18.30
CA MET A 355 2.64 3.93 18.12
C MET A 355 2.85 3.18 19.44
N ALA A 356 3.70 3.67 20.35
CA ALA A 356 3.92 3.04 21.64
C ALA A 356 2.62 2.89 22.45
N ASP A 357 1.80 3.94 22.50
CA ASP A 357 0.47 3.91 23.10
C ASP A 357 -0.43 2.82 22.48
N ALA A 358 -0.50 2.80 21.15
CA ALA A 358 -1.35 1.88 20.40
C ALA A 358 -0.87 0.42 20.49
N LEU A 359 0.45 0.18 20.51
CA LEU A 359 1.05 -1.14 20.68
C LEU A 359 0.72 -1.74 22.05
N VAL A 360 0.80 -0.95 23.12
CA VAL A 360 0.41 -1.42 24.46
C VAL A 360 -1.08 -1.72 24.49
N ARG A 361 -1.92 -0.81 23.98
CA ARG A 361 -3.38 -1.00 23.96
C ARG A 361 -3.82 -2.20 23.10
N ALA A 362 -3.14 -2.48 22.00
CA ALA A 362 -3.46 -3.58 21.10
C ALA A 362 -3.27 -4.96 21.73
N GLN A 363 -2.38 -5.08 22.72
CA GLN A 363 -2.13 -6.36 23.40
C GLN A 363 -3.22 -6.73 24.41
N GLU A 364 -4.06 -5.78 24.83
CA GLU A 364 -5.22 -6.06 25.69
C GLU A 364 -6.34 -6.83 24.96
N ASP A 365 -6.23 -6.97 23.64
CA ASP A 365 -7.10 -7.82 22.82
C ASP A 365 -6.52 -9.23 22.62
N ASP A 366 -5.50 -9.61 23.41
CA ASP A 366 -4.85 -10.93 23.45
C ASP A 366 -4.46 -11.49 22.06
N PRO A 367 -3.71 -10.75 21.21
CA PRO A 367 -3.36 -11.21 19.87
C PRO A 367 -2.28 -12.29 19.87
N ASP A 368 -2.38 -13.23 18.92
CA ASP A 368 -1.31 -14.20 18.61
C ASP A 368 -0.11 -13.55 17.90
N LEU A 369 -0.37 -12.45 17.19
CA LEU A 369 0.62 -11.66 16.46
C LEU A 369 0.23 -10.19 16.47
N VAL A 370 1.17 -9.31 16.79
CA VAL A 370 1.07 -7.86 16.56
C VAL A 370 1.90 -7.48 15.34
N VAL A 371 1.32 -6.82 14.35
CA VAL A 371 2.04 -6.25 13.21
C VAL A 371 1.79 -4.76 13.15
N ASP A 372 2.85 -3.99 13.24
CA ASP A 372 2.77 -2.54 13.11
C ASP A 372 3.39 -2.08 11.78
N ILE A 373 2.85 -1.00 11.22
CA ILE A 373 3.25 -0.45 9.92
C ILE A 373 3.31 1.07 9.99
N ALA A 374 4.45 1.63 9.58
CA ALA A 374 4.69 3.06 9.70
C ALA A 374 5.67 3.60 8.67
N THR A 375 5.48 4.86 8.29
CA THR A 375 6.50 5.70 7.66
C THR A 375 7.43 6.22 8.75
N LEU A 376 8.30 5.36 9.29
CA LEU A 376 8.90 5.64 10.59
C LEU A 376 10.24 6.37 10.49
N THR A 377 11.09 5.99 9.54
CA THR A 377 12.46 6.52 9.52
C THR A 377 12.97 6.93 8.14
N GLY A 378 13.63 8.09 8.08
CA GLY A 378 14.46 8.46 6.93
C GLY A 378 15.61 7.48 6.66
N ALA A 379 16.06 6.76 7.70
CA ALA A 379 17.11 5.76 7.60
C ALA A 379 16.71 4.53 6.78
N GLN A 380 15.43 4.17 6.76
CA GLN A 380 14.92 3.11 5.89
C GLN A 380 15.14 3.45 4.41
N LEU A 381 14.87 4.69 3.99
CA LEU A 381 15.08 5.13 2.61
C LEU A 381 16.55 5.04 2.21
N VAL A 382 17.46 5.40 3.12
CA VAL A 382 18.91 5.32 2.88
C VAL A 382 19.36 3.86 2.73
N ALA A 383 18.77 2.93 3.49
CA ALA A 383 19.15 1.52 3.48
C ALA A 383 18.56 0.73 2.30
N LEU A 384 17.26 0.89 2.02
CA LEU A 384 16.51 0.02 1.10
C LEU A 384 15.86 0.77 -0.08
N GLY A 385 16.01 2.10 -0.13
CA GLY A 385 15.44 2.93 -1.19
C GLY A 385 13.93 3.09 -1.09
N THR A 386 13.30 3.39 -2.23
CA THR A 386 11.90 3.86 -2.32
C THR A 386 10.91 2.82 -2.85
N ARG A 387 11.32 1.54 -2.89
CA ARG A 387 10.48 0.46 -3.44
C ARG A 387 10.43 -0.80 -2.58
N VAL A 388 11.27 -0.89 -1.55
CA VAL A 388 11.37 -2.06 -0.67
C VAL A 388 11.16 -1.58 0.77
N PHE A 389 10.23 -2.16 1.51
CA PHE A 389 10.08 -1.86 2.94
C PHE A 389 10.88 -2.82 3.82
N ALA A 390 11.24 -2.36 5.00
CA ALA A 390 11.94 -3.20 5.99
C ALA A 390 10.93 -3.98 6.83
N VAL A 391 11.27 -5.22 7.18
CA VAL A 391 10.55 -6.03 8.17
C VAL A 391 11.49 -6.36 9.31
N MET A 392 11.18 -5.87 10.50
CA MET A 392 11.88 -6.18 11.76
C MET A 392 10.93 -6.97 12.65
N SER A 393 11.44 -7.89 13.48
CA SER A 393 10.59 -8.70 14.37
C SER A 393 11.40 -9.23 15.54
N ASN A 394 10.71 -9.46 16.67
CA ASN A 394 11.25 -10.16 17.83
C ASN A 394 11.26 -11.70 17.67
N ASP A 395 10.71 -12.22 16.56
CA ASP A 395 10.70 -13.63 16.19
C ASP A 395 11.16 -13.78 14.73
N ASP A 396 12.25 -14.51 14.51
CA ASP A 396 12.84 -14.68 13.18
C ASP A 396 11.90 -15.37 12.19
N GLY A 397 11.09 -16.33 12.66
CA GLY A 397 10.10 -17.03 11.83
C GLY A 397 8.98 -16.09 11.40
N VAL A 398 8.47 -15.26 12.31
CA VAL A 398 7.47 -14.22 11.98
C VAL A 398 8.01 -13.25 10.93
N ARG A 399 9.29 -12.83 11.05
CA ARG A 399 9.93 -11.96 10.05
C ARG A 399 9.94 -12.62 8.66
N GLU A 400 10.34 -13.88 8.59
CA GLU A 400 10.42 -14.65 7.34
C GLU A 400 9.04 -14.85 6.71
N ASP A 401 8.03 -15.21 7.52
CA ASP A 401 6.66 -15.40 7.08
C ASP A 401 6.05 -14.11 6.51
N ILE A 402 6.30 -12.96 7.15
CA ILE A 402 5.81 -11.66 6.66
C ILE A 402 6.51 -11.24 5.36
N VAL A 403 7.82 -11.47 5.23
CA VAL A 403 8.54 -11.21 3.97
C VAL A 403 8.00 -12.10 2.85
N ALA A 404 7.70 -13.36 3.13
CA ALA A 404 7.08 -14.27 2.17
C ALA A 404 5.65 -13.82 1.80
N ALA A 405 4.85 -13.37 2.78
CA ALA A 405 3.52 -12.82 2.56
C ALA A 405 3.55 -11.56 1.67
N ALA A 406 4.51 -10.66 1.89
CA ALA A 406 4.73 -9.49 1.05
C ALA A 406 5.08 -9.89 -0.40
N GLY A 407 6.01 -10.83 -0.56
CA GLY A 407 6.37 -11.36 -1.87
C GLY A 407 5.18 -11.98 -2.61
N ALA A 408 4.37 -12.78 -1.92
CA ALA A 408 3.13 -13.35 -2.47
C ALA A 408 2.08 -12.29 -2.84
N ALA A 409 2.07 -11.14 -2.14
CA ALA A 409 1.21 -10.00 -2.42
C ALA A 409 1.74 -9.06 -3.53
N GLY A 410 2.89 -9.38 -4.13
CA GLY A 410 3.56 -8.53 -5.13
C GLY A 410 4.13 -7.25 -4.53
N GLU A 411 4.56 -7.28 -3.26
CA GLU A 411 5.20 -6.15 -2.58
C GLU A 411 6.61 -6.52 -2.13
N ALA A 412 7.60 -5.69 -2.46
CA ALA A 412 8.99 -5.97 -2.12
C ALA A 412 9.26 -5.62 -0.65
N ALA A 413 9.76 -6.60 0.10
CA ALA A 413 10.12 -6.48 1.50
C ALA A 413 11.52 -7.07 1.74
N TRP A 414 12.21 -6.56 2.76
CA TRP A 414 13.51 -7.10 3.16
C TRP A 414 13.58 -7.36 4.66
N PRO A 415 14.07 -8.54 5.12
CA PRO A 415 14.23 -8.81 6.54
C PRO A 415 15.41 -8.01 7.11
N MET A 416 15.14 -7.23 8.15
CA MET A 416 16.13 -6.47 8.91
C MET A 416 16.26 -7.03 10.34
N PRO A 417 17.46 -7.00 10.94
CA PRO A 417 17.67 -7.50 12.30
C PRO A 417 17.13 -6.53 13.37
N LEU A 418 17.03 -7.00 14.61
CA LEU A 418 16.84 -6.16 15.80
C LEU A 418 18.02 -6.39 16.78
N PRO A 419 19.16 -5.72 16.57
CA PRO A 419 20.34 -5.94 17.41
C PRO A 419 20.11 -5.39 18.82
N GLY A 420 20.17 -6.27 19.82
CA GLY A 420 19.89 -5.91 21.22
C GLY A 420 20.88 -4.89 21.81
N GLU A 421 22.10 -4.81 21.28
CA GLU A 421 23.12 -3.84 21.71
C GLU A 421 22.70 -2.39 21.46
N LEU A 422 21.78 -2.13 20.53
CA LEU A 422 21.29 -0.77 20.25
C LEU A 422 20.39 -0.23 21.36
N ARG A 423 19.86 -1.09 22.25
CA ARG A 423 18.96 -0.66 23.32
C ARG A 423 19.64 0.30 24.30
N ALA A 424 20.92 0.10 24.61
CA ALA A 424 21.67 0.99 25.49
C ALA A 424 21.79 2.43 24.93
N GLY A 425 21.71 2.58 23.60
CA GLY A 425 21.70 3.90 22.96
C GLY A 425 20.44 4.72 23.25
N LEU A 426 19.37 4.07 23.73
CA LEU A 426 18.08 4.68 24.09
C LEU A 426 17.96 4.91 25.61
N ASP A 427 19.01 4.70 26.40
CA ASP A 427 18.95 4.95 27.84
C ASP A 427 18.75 6.44 28.13
N SER A 428 17.81 6.75 29.03
CA SER A 428 17.54 8.11 29.52
C SER A 428 18.06 8.28 30.94
N ALA A 429 18.47 9.50 31.28
CA ALA A 429 18.86 9.86 32.66
C ALA A 429 17.66 10.23 33.56
N VAL A 430 16.48 10.46 32.96
CA VAL A 430 15.31 11.03 33.65
C VAL A 430 14.01 10.25 33.41
N ALA A 431 13.99 9.32 32.46
CA ALA A 431 12.87 8.45 32.12
C ALA A 431 13.34 7.00 31.92
N ASP A 432 12.41 6.07 31.69
CA ASP A 432 12.75 4.65 31.46
C ASP A 432 13.48 4.43 30.12
N ILE A 433 13.21 5.28 29.13
CA ILE A 433 13.81 5.24 27.80
C ILE A 433 13.76 6.63 27.13
N ALA A 434 14.67 6.90 26.20
CA ALA A 434 14.63 8.07 25.32
C ALA A 434 14.04 7.69 23.95
N ASN A 435 13.35 8.62 23.30
CA ASN A 435 12.70 8.33 22.02
C ASN A 435 13.68 8.17 20.84
N VAL A 436 14.89 8.71 20.94
CA VAL A 436 15.93 8.53 19.91
C VAL A 436 17.26 8.15 20.54
N ALA A 437 18.07 7.43 19.78
CA ALA A 437 19.45 7.19 20.15
C ALA A 437 20.28 8.45 19.94
N GLY A 438 21.33 8.65 20.75
CA GLY A 438 22.25 9.78 20.62
C GLY A 438 23.05 9.80 19.30
N GLU A 439 23.11 8.67 18.59
CA GLU A 439 23.79 8.54 17.29
C GLU A 439 22.80 8.32 16.14
N ARG A 440 23.10 8.90 14.97
CA ARG A 440 22.27 8.74 13.76
C ARG A 440 22.40 7.36 13.08
N TRP A 441 23.44 6.61 13.41
CA TRP A 441 23.77 5.36 12.73
C TRP A 441 22.84 4.24 13.18
N GLY A 442 22.33 3.46 12.24
CA GLY A 442 21.34 2.42 12.55
C GLY A 442 19.97 2.97 12.95
N GLY A 443 19.62 4.22 12.59
CA GLY A 443 18.39 4.89 13.02
C GLY A 443 17.08 4.13 12.78
N MET A 444 17.01 3.31 11.71
CA MET A 444 15.87 2.42 11.46
C MET A 444 15.82 1.29 12.49
N LEU A 445 16.95 0.64 12.76
CA LEU A 445 17.04 -0.47 13.70
C LEU A 445 16.79 0.00 15.13
N SER A 446 17.32 1.16 15.53
CA SER A 446 17.06 1.73 16.85
C SER A 446 15.60 2.15 17.04
N ALA A 447 14.91 2.56 15.97
CA ALA A 447 13.46 2.78 16.01
C ALA A 447 12.68 1.48 16.25
N GLY A 448 13.06 0.40 15.56
CA GLY A 448 12.50 -0.93 15.80
C GLY A 448 12.75 -1.43 17.23
N VAL A 449 13.98 -1.23 17.75
CA VAL A 449 14.31 -1.57 19.15
C VAL A 449 13.49 -0.75 20.13
N PHE A 450 13.24 0.54 19.86
CA PHE A 450 12.36 1.36 20.68
C PHE A 450 10.93 0.81 20.70
N LEU A 451 10.36 0.43 19.55
CA LEU A 451 8.99 -0.11 19.49
C LEU A 451 8.87 -1.46 20.22
N ASN A 452 9.89 -2.31 20.12
CA ASN A 452 9.93 -3.61 20.79
C ASN A 452 9.85 -3.50 22.34
N GLU A 453 10.23 -2.35 22.91
CA GLU A 453 10.13 -2.10 24.35
C GLU A 453 8.68 -1.96 24.84
N PHE A 454 7.72 -1.82 23.93
CA PHE A 454 6.29 -1.75 24.23
C PHE A 454 5.56 -3.06 23.93
N ILE A 455 6.30 -4.12 23.56
CA ILE A 455 5.77 -5.47 23.37
C ILE A 455 6.06 -6.28 24.64
N ALA A 456 5.00 -6.90 25.19
CA ALA A 456 5.11 -7.75 26.35
C ALA A 456 5.91 -9.02 26.04
N GLU A 457 6.60 -9.54 27.06
CA GLU A 457 7.35 -10.78 26.93
C GLU A 457 6.42 -11.93 26.47
N GLY A 458 6.85 -12.67 25.45
CA GLY A 458 6.09 -13.79 24.88
C GLY A 458 5.10 -13.41 23.76
N VAL A 459 4.82 -12.12 23.54
CA VAL A 459 3.99 -11.67 22.42
C VAL A 459 4.83 -11.57 21.16
N LYS A 460 4.38 -12.24 20.08
CA LYS A 460 5.02 -12.17 18.77
C LYS A 460 4.70 -10.83 18.11
N TRP A 461 5.73 -10.18 17.57
CA TRP A 461 5.57 -8.86 16.99
C TRP A 461 6.48 -8.63 15.78
N ALA A 462 5.98 -7.88 14.79
CA ALA A 462 6.77 -7.36 13.69
C ALA A 462 6.44 -5.89 13.37
N HIS A 463 7.46 -5.17 12.92
CA HIS A 463 7.39 -3.80 12.44
C HIS A 463 7.74 -3.71 10.95
N LEU A 464 6.87 -3.07 10.18
CA LEU A 464 7.01 -2.78 8.76
C LEU A 464 7.33 -1.29 8.58
N ASP A 465 8.60 -0.96 8.33
CA ASP A 465 8.99 0.42 8.01
C ASP A 465 8.82 0.67 6.50
N ILE A 466 7.73 1.37 6.16
CA ILE A 466 7.31 1.69 4.79
C ILE A 466 7.66 3.13 4.37
N ALA A 467 8.55 3.82 5.10
CA ALA A 467 8.87 5.23 4.85
C ALA A 467 9.18 5.54 3.38
N GLY A 468 10.01 4.72 2.73
CA GLY A 468 10.41 4.84 1.34
C GLY A 468 9.34 4.45 0.32
N PRO A 469 8.78 3.24 0.38
CA PRO A 469 7.81 2.79 -0.62
C PRO A 469 6.42 3.42 -0.50
N SER A 470 6.07 4.09 0.61
CA SER A 470 4.74 4.69 0.81
C SER A 470 4.36 5.80 -0.18
N PHE A 471 5.34 6.55 -0.72
CA PHE A 471 5.11 7.69 -1.59
C PHE A 471 6.09 7.76 -2.76
N ASN A 472 5.58 7.67 -3.99
CA ASN A 472 6.37 7.77 -5.21
C ASN A 472 6.52 9.24 -5.67
N GLN A 473 7.69 9.83 -5.43
CA GLN A 473 8.02 11.17 -5.92
C GLN A 473 8.47 11.19 -7.41
N GLY A 474 8.91 10.04 -7.92
CA GLY A 474 9.47 9.88 -9.26
C GLY A 474 8.42 9.66 -10.36
N GLY A 475 8.87 9.10 -11.47
CA GLY A 475 7.99 8.65 -12.54
C GLY A 475 7.17 7.42 -12.13
N PRO A 476 5.98 7.22 -12.74
CA PRO A 476 5.19 6.01 -12.51
C PRO A 476 5.89 4.77 -13.11
N TYR A 477 5.60 3.59 -12.57
CA TYR A 477 6.15 2.29 -13.01
C TYR A 477 5.17 1.17 -12.64
N GLY A 478 5.14 0.06 -13.37
CA GLY A 478 4.30 -1.12 -13.13
C GLY A 478 2.82 -0.77 -13.06
N TYR A 479 2.21 -0.84 -11.89
CA TYR A 479 0.87 -0.30 -11.57
C TYR A 479 0.91 0.86 -10.54
N THR A 480 2.10 1.34 -10.19
CA THR A 480 2.33 2.41 -9.22
C THR A 480 2.30 3.78 -9.91
N SER A 481 1.37 4.64 -9.48
CA SER A 481 1.29 6.03 -9.91
C SER A 481 2.31 6.92 -9.18
N LYS A 482 2.38 8.21 -9.53
CA LYS A 482 3.00 9.22 -8.68
C LYS A 482 2.12 9.45 -7.44
N GLY A 483 2.71 9.78 -6.30
CA GLY A 483 2.00 10.02 -5.03
C GLY A 483 1.91 8.78 -4.15
N GLY A 484 0.85 8.66 -3.35
CA GLY A 484 0.61 7.48 -2.52
C GLY A 484 0.64 6.19 -3.33
N THR A 485 1.32 5.16 -2.82
CA THR A 485 1.52 3.88 -3.53
C THR A 485 0.57 2.78 -3.08
N GLY A 486 0.14 2.83 -1.82
CA GLY A 486 -0.62 1.77 -1.15
C GLY A 486 0.25 0.71 -0.45
N ALA A 487 1.54 0.98 -0.26
CA ALA A 487 2.51 0.03 0.29
C ALA A 487 2.03 -0.63 1.59
N GLY A 488 2.14 -1.97 1.63
CA GLY A 488 1.81 -2.81 2.78
C GLY A 488 0.33 -3.18 2.88
N THR A 489 -0.57 -2.54 2.13
CA THR A 489 -2.01 -2.82 2.21
C THR A 489 -2.32 -4.27 1.85
N ARG A 490 -1.76 -4.78 0.74
CA ARG A 490 -1.99 -6.16 0.32
C ARG A 490 -1.22 -7.15 1.19
N THR A 491 -0.04 -6.76 1.66
CA THR A 491 0.73 -7.55 2.64
C THR A 491 -0.08 -7.80 3.91
N LEU A 492 -0.76 -6.79 4.48
CA LEU A 492 -1.60 -6.96 5.67
C LEU A 492 -2.79 -7.89 5.43
N VAL A 493 -3.48 -7.76 4.29
CA VAL A 493 -4.53 -8.72 3.89
C VAL A 493 -3.95 -10.14 3.80
N ARG A 494 -2.75 -10.27 3.20
CA ARG A 494 -2.13 -11.59 3.06
C ARG A 494 -1.72 -12.19 4.40
N ILE A 495 -1.22 -11.39 5.34
CA ILE A 495 -0.91 -11.85 6.71
C ILE A 495 -2.17 -12.41 7.37
N ALA A 496 -3.30 -11.71 7.27
CA ALA A 496 -4.58 -12.19 7.81
C ALA A 496 -4.99 -13.54 7.19
N GLU A 497 -4.82 -13.71 5.87
CA GLU A 497 -5.12 -14.97 5.18
C GLU A 497 -4.20 -16.12 5.59
N GLU A 498 -2.92 -15.86 5.83
CA GLU A 498 -2.00 -16.88 6.34
C GLU A 498 -2.38 -17.31 7.77
N TYR A 499 -2.84 -16.38 8.60
CA TYR A 499 -3.28 -16.67 9.97
C TYR A 499 -4.69 -17.30 10.04
N ALA A 500 -5.46 -17.23 8.96
CA ALA A 500 -6.75 -17.93 8.82
C ALA A 500 -6.59 -19.44 8.50
N LYS A 501 -5.37 -19.91 8.18
CA LYS A 501 -5.05 -21.32 7.94
C LYS A 501 -4.65 -22.03 9.24
#